data_AF-A0A1V6UEJ4-F1
#
_entry.id   AF-A0A1V6UEJ4-F1
#
_cell.length_a   1.000
_cell.length_b   1.000
_cell.length_c   1.000
_cell.angle_alpha   90.00
_cell.angle_beta   90.00
_cell.angle_gamma   90.00
#
_symmetry.space_group_name_H-M   'P 1'
#
loop_
_entity.id
_entity.type
_entity.pdbx_description
1 polymer ?
#
loop_
_entity_poly.entity_id
_entity_poly.type
_entity_poly.pdbx_seq_one_letter_code
_entity_poly.pdbx_strand_id
1 'polypeptide(L)'
;MRIPVASSDHPNQLLRKLGIPHNPDLPVSSAFGLVSLQRGWKPGSKTWKMNWNLCMNSEYDRLIGGRVNSLTTWQELCTKVGIKGSLTSITQCKKALARVHVNIVDLLDCWNSDAIPLGFKNKEALAAYTRANNKFFSRHIAKQDKVLRVLLRQVV
;
A
#
# COMPACT_ATOMS: atom_id res chain seq x y z
N MET A 1 -24.82 18.88 4.89
CA MET A 1 -23.75 19.41 5.77
C MET A 1 -22.42 18.80 5.36
N ARG A 2 -21.39 19.59 5.06
CA ARG A 2 -20.02 19.09 4.87
C ARG A 2 -19.40 18.92 6.25
N ILE A 3 -19.25 17.68 6.70
CA ILE A 3 -18.57 17.39 7.96
C ILE A 3 -17.09 17.79 7.78
N PRO A 4 -16.54 18.70 8.61
CA PRO A 4 -15.12 18.96 8.64
C PRO A 4 -14.45 17.69 9.14
N VAL A 5 -13.57 17.11 8.34
CA VAL A 5 -12.78 15.95 8.78
C VAL A 5 -11.32 16.33 8.72
N ALA A 6 -10.62 16.13 9.82
CA ALA A 6 -9.19 16.42 9.94
C ALA A 6 -8.40 15.61 8.90
N SER A 7 -7.36 16.23 8.33
CA SER A 7 -6.56 15.70 7.22
C SER A 7 -5.72 14.46 7.55
N SER A 8 -5.83 13.92 8.76
CA SER A 8 -5.00 12.84 9.32
C SER A 8 -5.74 11.53 9.58
N ASP A 9 -7.06 11.49 9.39
CA ASP A 9 -7.83 10.28 9.70
C ASP A 9 -7.69 9.24 8.58
N HIS A 10 -7.50 7.98 8.97
CA HIS A 10 -7.43 6.84 8.05
C HIS A 10 -8.69 6.80 7.16
N PRO A 11 -8.61 6.46 5.85
CA PRO A 11 -9.77 6.45 4.95
C PRO A 11 -10.97 5.67 5.48
N ASN A 12 -10.74 4.53 6.14
CA ASN A 12 -11.82 3.74 6.74
C ASN A 12 -12.48 4.45 7.94
N GLN A 13 -11.77 5.34 8.64
CA GLN A 13 -12.33 6.21 9.68
C GLN A 13 -13.07 7.39 9.05
N LEU A 14 -12.60 7.93 7.92
CA LEU A 14 -13.32 8.94 7.14
C LEU A 14 -14.67 8.40 6.66
N LEU A 15 -14.70 7.19 6.09
CA LEU A 15 -15.94 6.53 5.65
C LEU A 15 -16.93 6.34 6.79
N ARG A 16 -16.45 5.93 7.98
CA ARG A 16 -17.26 5.81 9.20
C ARG A 16 -17.91 7.15 9.59
N LYS A 17 -17.17 8.26 9.52
CA LYS A 17 -17.70 9.61 9.81
C LYS A 17 -18.72 10.09 8.77
N LEU A 18 -18.75 9.47 7.59
CA LEU A 18 -19.59 9.87 6.46
C LEU A 18 -20.85 8.99 6.32
N GLY A 19 -21.13 8.10 7.28
CA GLY A 19 -22.33 7.26 7.30
C GLY A 19 -22.30 6.09 6.31
N ILE A 20 -21.16 5.81 5.68
CA ILE A 20 -20.97 4.61 4.86
C ILE A 20 -20.72 3.45 5.82
N PRO A 21 -21.43 2.31 5.72
CA PRO A 21 -21.22 1.15 6.56
C PRO A 21 -19.73 0.77 6.57
N HIS A 22 -19.15 0.68 7.76
CA HIS A 22 -17.75 0.30 7.92
C HIS A 22 -17.57 -1.15 7.46
N ASN A 23 -16.89 -1.34 6.32
CA ASN A 23 -16.38 -2.64 5.92
C ASN A 23 -14.87 -2.67 6.22
N PRO A 24 -14.43 -3.30 7.32
CA PRO A 24 -13.01 -3.40 7.67
C PRO A 24 -12.20 -4.19 6.65
N ASP A 25 -12.86 -5.02 5.85
CA ASP A 25 -12.25 -5.86 4.80
C ASP A 25 -12.21 -5.14 3.44
N LEU A 26 -12.73 -3.91 3.36
CA LEU A 26 -12.65 -3.13 2.12
C LEU A 26 -11.18 -2.73 1.90
N PRO A 27 -10.61 -3.05 0.73
CA PRO A 27 -9.28 -2.61 0.36
C PRO A 27 -9.13 -1.08 0.51
N VAL A 28 -8.00 -0.63 1.08
CA VAL A 28 -7.75 0.79 1.34
C VAL A 28 -7.86 1.63 0.06
N SER A 29 -7.46 1.07 -1.09
CA SER A 29 -7.58 1.72 -2.40
C SER A 29 -9.05 1.95 -2.80
N SER A 30 -9.91 0.98 -2.52
CA SER A 30 -11.34 1.05 -2.81
C SER A 30 -12.04 2.03 -1.88
N ALA A 31 -11.68 2.00 -0.59
CA ALA A 31 -12.15 2.95 0.40
C ALA A 31 -11.81 4.39 0.01
N PHE A 32 -10.57 4.65 -0.43
CA PHE A 32 -10.18 5.95 -0.94
C PHE A 32 -10.97 6.35 -2.19
N GLY A 33 -11.23 5.40 -3.10
CA GLY A 33 -12.05 5.62 -4.29
C GLY A 33 -13.42 6.23 -3.94
N LEU A 34 -14.11 5.64 -2.96
CA LEU A 34 -15.40 6.13 -2.45
C LEU A 34 -15.30 7.53 -1.84
N VAL A 35 -14.28 7.77 -0.98
CA VAL A 35 -14.03 9.09 -0.40
C VAL A 35 -13.78 10.13 -1.50
N SER A 36 -12.99 9.78 -2.51
CA SER A 36 -12.64 10.70 -3.60
C SER A 36 -13.87 11.09 -4.43
N LEU A 37 -14.77 10.14 -4.70
CA LEU A 37 -16.03 10.38 -5.40
C LEU A 37 -16.93 11.33 -4.59
N GLN A 38 -17.12 11.03 -3.30
CA GLN A 38 -17.95 11.86 -2.42
C GLN A 38 -17.41 13.28 -2.27
N ARG A 39 -16.08 13.45 -2.26
CA ARG A 39 -15.42 14.75 -2.19
C ARG A 39 -15.37 15.49 -3.54
N GLY A 40 -15.81 14.87 -4.63
CA GLY A 40 -15.74 15.43 -5.98
C GLY A 40 -14.32 15.59 -6.50
N TRP A 41 -13.36 14.80 -6.00
CA TRP A 41 -11.99 14.85 -6.47
C TRP A 41 -11.86 14.09 -7.79
N LYS A 42 -11.65 14.82 -8.89
CA LYS A 42 -11.42 14.20 -10.21
C LYS A 42 -10.18 13.28 -10.16
N PRO A 43 -10.29 12.00 -10.57
CA PRO A 43 -9.14 11.10 -10.67
C PRO A 43 -7.97 11.73 -11.43
N GLY A 44 -6.78 11.60 -10.87
CA GLY A 44 -5.56 12.16 -11.47
C GLY A 44 -5.35 13.68 -11.29
N SER A 45 -6.33 14.42 -10.74
CA SER A 45 -6.15 15.84 -10.37
C SER A 45 -5.07 16.00 -9.28
N LYS A 46 -4.55 17.22 -9.13
CA LYS A 46 -3.55 17.54 -8.09
C LYS A 46 -4.06 17.16 -6.68
N THR A 47 -5.30 17.55 -6.37
CA THR A 47 -5.95 17.26 -5.08
C THR A 47 -6.14 15.75 -4.87
N TRP A 48 -6.58 15.03 -5.90
CA TRP A 48 -6.74 13.57 -5.83
C TRP A 48 -5.40 12.88 -5.56
N LYS A 49 -4.35 13.21 -6.33
CA LYS A 49 -3.01 12.61 -6.18
C LYS A 49 -2.39 12.91 -4.81
N MET A 50 -2.56 14.14 -4.32
CA MET A 50 -2.07 14.53 -3.00
C MET A 50 -2.73 13.69 -1.90
N ASN A 51 -4.06 13.60 -1.89
CA ASN A 51 -4.77 12.83 -0.87
C ASN A 51 -4.56 11.32 -1.01
N TRP A 52 -4.44 10.81 -2.25
CA TRP A 52 -4.09 9.41 -2.51
C TRP A 52 -2.75 9.06 -1.88
N ASN A 53 -1.72 9.88 -2.13
CA ASN A 53 -0.41 9.66 -1.54
C ASN A 53 -0.48 9.70 -0.02
N LEU A 54 -1.10 10.73 0.57
CA LEU A 54 -1.27 10.81 2.03
C LEU A 54 -1.90 9.54 2.60
N CYS A 55 -3.02 9.11 2.02
CA CYS A 55 -3.73 7.88 2.37
C CYS A 55 -2.84 6.64 2.33
N MET A 56 -2.20 6.36 1.19
CA MET A 56 -1.39 5.15 1.01
C MET A 56 -0.16 5.14 1.91
N ASN A 57 0.44 6.31 2.15
CA ASN A 57 1.61 6.43 3.04
C ASN A 57 1.23 6.18 4.50
N SER A 58 0.13 6.79 4.97
CA SER A 58 -0.35 6.56 6.33
C SER A 58 -0.69 5.09 6.57
N GLU A 59 -1.27 4.41 5.58
CA GLU A 59 -1.58 2.99 5.71
C GLU A 59 -0.31 2.12 5.69
N TYR A 60 0.65 2.45 4.84
CA TYR A 60 1.96 1.83 4.84
C TYR A 60 2.67 1.97 6.19
N ASP A 61 2.70 3.16 6.78
CA ASP A 61 3.36 3.40 8.06
C ASP A 61 2.69 2.61 9.21
N ARG A 62 1.36 2.55 9.19
CA ARG A 62 0.56 1.79 10.18
C ARG A 62 0.86 0.29 10.14
N LEU A 63 0.94 -0.28 8.94
CA LEU A 63 1.05 -1.72 8.73
C LEU A 63 2.50 -2.20 8.73
N ILE A 64 3.39 -1.47 8.06
CA ILE A 64 4.73 -1.93 7.70
C ILE A 64 5.78 -0.98 8.28
N GLY A 65 5.77 0.28 7.84
CA GLY A 65 6.87 1.26 8.04
C GLY A 65 7.28 1.41 9.51
N GLY A 66 6.31 1.49 10.43
CA GLY A 66 6.57 1.62 11.87
C GLY A 66 7.16 0.36 12.53
N ARG A 67 7.16 -0.80 11.86
CA ARG A 67 7.48 -2.12 12.45
C ARG A 67 8.74 -2.77 11.87
N VAL A 68 9.41 -2.13 10.91
CA VAL A 68 10.47 -2.75 10.05
C VAL A 68 11.79 -3.09 10.75
N ASN A 69 11.91 -2.89 12.05
CA ASN A 69 13.12 -3.18 12.82
C ASN A 69 13.17 -4.62 13.36
N SER A 70 12.07 -5.38 13.29
CA SER A 70 11.99 -6.76 13.79
C SER A 70 12.09 -7.79 12.67
N LEU A 71 12.76 -8.92 12.92
CA LEU A 71 12.79 -10.06 12.00
C LEU A 71 11.38 -10.56 11.64
N THR A 72 10.49 -10.60 12.64
CA THR A 72 9.10 -11.04 12.49
C THR A 72 8.36 -10.24 11.42
N THR A 73 8.51 -8.91 11.42
CA THR A 73 7.90 -8.05 10.39
C THR A 73 8.42 -8.38 8.99
N TRP A 74 9.73 -8.67 8.86
CA TRP A 74 10.31 -9.04 7.57
C TRP A 74 9.84 -10.43 7.10
N GLN A 75 9.68 -11.38 8.01
CA GLN A 75 9.13 -12.71 7.71
C GLN A 75 7.65 -12.63 7.31
N GLU A 76 6.85 -11.86 8.05
CA GLU A 76 5.45 -11.60 7.74
C GLU A 76 5.30 -10.98 6.34
N LEU A 77 6.12 -9.98 6.03
CA LEU A 77 6.16 -9.37 4.70
C LEU A 77 6.49 -10.41 3.61
N CYS A 78 7.45 -11.31 3.86
CA CYS A 78 7.77 -12.39 2.93
C CYS A 78 6.56 -13.31 2.70
N THR A 79 5.87 -13.71 3.76
CA THR A 79 4.65 -14.52 3.68
C THR A 79 3.56 -13.81 2.91
N LYS A 80 3.32 -12.51 3.16
CA LYS A 80 2.29 -11.71 2.49
C LYS A 80 2.53 -11.54 1.00
N VAL A 81 3.77 -11.68 0.52
CA VAL A 81 4.07 -11.72 -0.91
C VAL A 81 4.28 -13.13 -1.47
N GLY A 82 3.91 -14.16 -0.70
CA GLY A 82 3.92 -15.55 -1.13
C GLY A 82 5.29 -16.24 -1.09
N ILE A 83 6.31 -15.63 -0.46
CA ILE A 83 7.59 -16.29 -0.24
C ILE A 83 7.42 -17.34 0.87
N LYS A 84 7.66 -18.60 0.51
CA LYS A 84 7.64 -19.74 1.44
C LYS A 84 9.07 -20.11 1.86
N GLY A 85 9.22 -20.60 3.09
CA GLY A 85 10.49 -21.14 3.59
C GLY A 85 10.92 -20.54 4.94
N SER A 86 11.89 -21.18 5.58
CA SER A 86 12.45 -20.70 6.85
C SER A 86 13.50 -19.62 6.59
N LEU A 87 13.07 -18.36 6.69
CA LEU A 87 13.96 -17.20 6.61
C LEU A 87 14.37 -16.81 8.04
N THR A 88 15.58 -17.18 8.45
CA THR A 88 16.06 -17.02 9.83
C THR A 88 16.76 -15.68 10.09
N SER A 89 16.84 -14.80 9.09
CA SER A 89 17.45 -13.47 9.24
C SER A 89 16.83 -12.40 8.34
N ILE A 90 16.95 -11.13 8.76
CA ILE A 90 16.47 -9.96 7.99
C ILE A 90 17.16 -9.92 6.62
N THR A 91 18.44 -10.28 6.56
CA THR A 91 19.22 -10.30 5.31
C THR A 91 18.65 -11.32 4.32
N GLN A 92 18.25 -12.51 4.77
CA GLN A 92 17.60 -13.50 3.91
C GLN A 92 16.24 -13.00 3.41
N CYS A 93 15.42 -12.41 4.29
CA CYS A 93 14.15 -11.80 3.90
C CYS A 93 14.33 -10.75 2.81
N LYS A 94 15.28 -9.82 3.00
CA LYS A 94 15.60 -8.79 2.01
C LYS A 94 16.02 -9.38 0.65
N LYS A 95 16.84 -10.43 0.65
CA LYS A 95 17.27 -11.11 -0.58
C LYS A 95 16.12 -11.78 -1.32
N ALA A 96 15.18 -12.39 -0.58
CA ALA A 96 14.01 -13.02 -1.16
C ALA A 96 13.05 -11.97 -1.74
N LEU A 97 12.74 -10.93 -0.96
CA LEU A 97 11.86 -9.82 -1.37
C LEU A 97 12.40 -9.06 -2.59
N ALA A 98 13.72 -8.92 -2.73
CA ALA A 98 14.33 -8.24 -3.87
C ALA A 98 14.05 -8.93 -5.23
N ARG A 99 13.59 -10.18 -5.22
CA ARG A 99 13.24 -10.95 -6.43
C ARG A 99 11.74 -10.87 -6.77
N VAL A 100 10.95 -10.23 -5.91
CA VAL A 100 9.51 -10.15 -6.06
C VAL A 100 9.15 -8.79 -6.67
N HIS A 101 8.34 -8.82 -7.72
CA HIS A 101 7.72 -7.63 -8.29
C HIS A 101 6.24 -7.65 -7.91
N VAL A 102 5.83 -6.82 -6.97
CA VAL A 102 4.42 -6.66 -6.56
C VAL A 102 4.08 -5.18 -6.50
N ASN A 103 2.81 -4.84 -6.68
CA ASN A 103 2.35 -3.48 -6.44
C ASN A 103 2.13 -3.28 -4.94
N ILE A 104 2.67 -2.19 -4.38
CA ILE A 104 2.55 -1.92 -2.92
C ILE A 104 1.12 -1.67 -2.51
N VAL A 105 0.33 -1.00 -3.34
CA VAL A 105 -1.08 -0.73 -3.01
C VAL A 105 -1.85 -2.04 -2.91
N ASP A 106 -1.57 -3.01 -3.80
CA ASP A 106 -2.15 -4.35 -3.70
C ASP A 106 -1.72 -5.07 -2.41
N LEU A 107 -0.45 -4.93 -2.01
CA LEU A 107 0.05 -5.48 -0.75
C LEU A 107 -0.67 -4.87 0.46
N LEU A 108 -0.92 -3.56 0.45
CA LEU A 108 -1.68 -2.89 1.52
C LEU A 108 -3.14 -3.35 1.52
N ASP A 109 -3.75 -3.42 0.34
CA ASP A 109 -5.14 -3.86 0.13
C ASP A 109 -5.38 -5.27 0.69
N CYS A 110 -4.42 -6.19 0.54
CA CYS A 110 -4.56 -7.57 1.01
C CYS A 110 -3.95 -7.84 2.39
N TRP A 111 -3.36 -6.85 3.07
CA TRP A 111 -2.53 -7.06 4.26
C TRP A 111 -3.25 -7.81 5.38
N ASN A 112 -4.53 -7.50 5.64
CA ASN A 112 -5.30 -8.15 6.71
C ASN A 112 -5.98 -9.47 6.27
N SER A 113 -5.77 -9.90 5.03
CA SER A 113 -6.34 -11.12 4.46
C SER A 113 -5.28 -12.19 4.22
N ASP A 114 -5.71 -13.41 3.90
CA ASP A 114 -4.82 -14.48 3.44
C ASP A 114 -4.51 -14.38 1.93
N ALA A 115 -5.02 -13.36 1.24
CA ALA A 115 -4.73 -13.14 -0.17
C ALA A 115 -3.29 -12.65 -0.38
N ILE A 116 -2.66 -13.19 -1.43
CA ILE A 116 -1.33 -12.80 -1.89
C ILE A 116 -1.52 -11.82 -3.07
N PRO A 117 -0.83 -10.66 -3.09
CA PRO A 117 -0.96 -9.71 -4.17
C PRO A 117 -0.39 -10.30 -5.47
N LEU A 118 -0.86 -9.79 -6.61
CA LEU A 118 -0.39 -10.26 -7.91
C LEU A 118 1.12 -10.03 -8.06
N GLY A 119 1.86 -11.13 -8.27
CA GLY A 119 3.27 -11.10 -8.62
C GLY A 119 3.47 -10.88 -10.12
N PHE A 120 4.44 -10.05 -10.47
CA PHE A 120 4.80 -9.75 -11.86
C PHE A 120 6.14 -10.40 -12.21
N LYS A 121 6.29 -10.77 -13.49
CA LYS A 121 7.54 -11.38 -13.98
C LYS A 121 8.71 -10.39 -14.02
N ASN A 122 8.40 -9.11 -14.24
CA ASN A 122 9.38 -8.05 -14.38
C ASN A 122 8.78 -6.68 -14.05
N LYS A 123 9.64 -5.66 -14.13
CA LYS A 123 9.36 -4.27 -13.80
C LYS A 123 8.37 -3.63 -14.76
N GLU A 124 8.51 -3.96 -16.03
CA GLU A 124 7.74 -3.40 -17.13
C GLU A 124 6.29 -3.81 -17.00
N ALA A 125 6.04 -5.09 -16.69
CA ALA A 125 4.72 -5.63 -16.38
C ALA A 125 4.11 -4.97 -15.14
N LEU A 126 4.87 -4.86 -14.05
CA LEU A 126 4.42 -4.17 -12.83
C LEU A 126 4.08 -2.69 -13.11
N ALA A 127 4.90 -1.99 -13.89
CA ALA A 127 4.69 -0.59 -14.23
C ALA A 127 3.48 -0.41 -15.17
N ALA A 128 3.29 -1.29 -16.14
CA ALA A 128 2.12 -1.29 -17.02
C ALA A 128 0.83 -1.50 -16.20
N TYR A 129 0.80 -2.51 -15.33
CA TYR A 129 -0.31 -2.76 -14.42
C TYR A 129 -0.58 -1.57 -13.50
N THR A 130 0.47 -0.99 -12.91
CA THR A 130 0.36 0.16 -12.00
C THR A 130 -0.30 1.36 -12.70
N ARG A 131 0.10 1.65 -13.94
CA ARG A 131 -0.49 2.73 -14.74
C ARG A 131 -1.94 2.42 -15.13
N ALA A 132 -2.21 1.20 -15.60
CA ALA A 132 -3.55 0.79 -16.01
C ALA A 132 -4.57 0.88 -14.87
N ASN A 133 -4.14 0.61 -13.64
CA ASN A 133 -5.01 0.59 -12.46
C ASN A 133 -4.92 1.86 -11.59
N ASN A 134 -4.10 2.84 -11.97
CA ASN A 134 -3.81 4.05 -11.17
C ASN A 134 -3.32 3.77 -9.73
N LYS A 135 -2.69 2.60 -9.49
CA LYS A 135 -2.24 2.15 -8.17
C LYS A 135 -0.82 2.63 -7.84
N PHE A 136 -0.62 3.93 -7.81
CA PHE A 136 0.70 4.53 -7.60
C PHE A 136 1.08 4.58 -6.12
N PHE A 137 2.37 4.44 -5.81
CA PHE A 137 2.90 4.71 -4.47
C PHE A 137 3.98 5.80 -4.54
N SER A 138 4.04 6.68 -3.53
CA SER A 138 4.93 7.85 -3.56
C SER A 138 6.40 7.46 -3.65
N ARG A 139 7.06 7.86 -4.75
CA ARG A 139 8.50 7.61 -4.99
C ARG A 139 9.41 8.27 -3.95
N HIS A 140 8.98 9.37 -3.34
CA HIS A 140 9.79 10.06 -2.33
C HIS A 140 9.91 9.20 -1.07
N ILE A 141 8.79 8.65 -0.60
CA ILE A 141 8.73 7.84 0.62
C ILE A 141 9.36 6.48 0.39
N ALA A 142 9.08 5.89 -0.78
CA ALA A 142 9.75 4.71 -1.29
C ALA A 142 11.28 4.72 -1.16
N LYS A 143 11.91 5.87 -1.44
CA LYS A 143 13.37 6.01 -1.45
C LYS A 143 13.97 6.18 -0.05
N GLN A 144 13.20 6.71 0.89
CA GLN A 144 13.67 6.96 2.25
C GLN A 144 13.52 5.70 3.13
N ASP A 145 12.46 4.94 2.89
CA ASP A 145 12.13 3.76 3.68
C ASP A 145 13.02 2.54 3.35
N LYS A 146 13.37 1.76 4.38
CA LYS A 146 14.28 0.60 4.27
C LYS A 146 13.64 -0.63 3.61
N VAL A 147 12.34 -0.85 3.82
CA VAL A 147 11.55 -1.93 3.22
C VAL A 147 11.17 -1.58 1.80
N LEU A 148 10.63 -0.38 1.59
CA LEU A 148 10.23 0.05 0.26
C LEU A 148 11.42 0.10 -0.69
N ARG A 149 12.62 0.49 -0.25
CA ARG A 149 13.82 0.38 -1.09
C ARG A 149 14.13 -1.04 -1.56
N VAL A 150 13.77 -2.06 -0.76
CA VAL A 150 13.98 -3.47 -1.13
C VAL A 150 12.93 -3.92 -2.14
N LEU A 151 11.65 -3.61 -1.90
CA LEU A 151 10.53 -3.94 -2.79
C LEU A 151 10.54 -3.12 -4.10
N LEU A 152 10.91 -1.85 -4.03
CA LEU A 152 10.87 -0.87 -5.12
C LEU A 152 12.20 -0.68 -5.83
N ARG A 153 13.22 -1.51 -5.53
CA ARG A 153 14.55 -1.43 -6.17
C ARG A 153 14.54 -1.58 -7.69
N GLN A 154 13.34 -1.71 -8.26
CA GLN A 154 13.08 -2.23 -9.58
C GLN A 154 12.09 -1.34 -10.38
N VAL A 155 11.34 -0.38 -9.81
CA VAL A 155 10.42 0.47 -10.61
C VAL A 155 10.95 1.91 -10.72
N VAL A 156 11.69 2.18 -11.79
CA VAL A 156 12.19 3.52 -12.18
C VAL A 156 11.17 4.21 -13.07
#